data_AF-A0A8H6D515-F1
#
_entry.id   AF-A0A8H6D515-F1
#
_cell.length_a   1.000
_cell.length_b   1.000
_cell.length_c   1.000
_cell.angle_alpha   90.00
_cell.angle_beta   90.00
_cell.angle_gamma   90.00
#
_symmetry.space_group_name_H-M   'P 1'
#
loop_
_entity.id
_entity.type
_entity.pdbx_description
1 polymer ?
#
loop_
_entity_poly.entity_id
_entity_poly.type
_entity_poly.pdbx_seq_one_letter_code
_entity_poly.pdbx_strand_id
1 'polypeptide(L)'
;MPHPIIFNGSLGLGLMLVGLGLNATLRPNDHLQRLEFPIPTEPLAKKFSLALMKLWGIRNITVGVLISIIWTTGDENLMAKALSATLAMPITDGNLNMRLLSNFCLPALAVAGSFVTPRHAEDQCRGTIGESCWPSTKTWGSLNSTVDGHLIRYIPPGAICYKSHPSYNPSTHRMANAGCTPVYENGASIYGDVKAGERGCSNGVLPTYVVNATTVEHVTAALEFAGEHNIRLVIKNTGHASNGRNLGNSSLSSWTHDLKSIDLREDFSLTCPNSQDAPSPRMAATVGAGVQDGEMFEALAAQNALAVGGTSNDVGVVGWATGRTIGTDTTCSCPIPSTNRALEWLA
;
A
#
# COMPACT_ATOMS: atom_id res chain seq x y z
N MET A 1 27.42 28.75 18.41
CA MET A 1 26.86 29.79 19.30
C MET A 1 25.49 29.33 19.73
N PRO A 2 25.17 29.37 21.03
CA PRO A 2 23.86 28.98 21.55
C PRO A 2 22.78 29.84 20.90
N HIS A 3 21.74 29.24 20.31
CA HIS A 3 20.63 29.98 19.74
C HIS A 3 19.52 30.03 20.80
N PRO A 4 19.40 31.13 21.59
CA PRO A 4 18.44 31.22 22.71
C PRO A 4 16.99 30.99 22.27
N ILE A 5 16.71 31.21 20.98
CA ILE A 5 15.42 30.93 20.35
C ILE A 5 15.09 29.43 20.33
N ILE A 6 16.07 28.57 20.00
CA ILE A 6 15.86 27.11 19.92
C ILE A 6 15.66 26.54 21.33
N PHE A 7 16.46 27.00 22.29
CA PHE A 7 16.38 26.54 23.68
C PHE A 7 15.10 27.00 24.38
N ASN A 8 14.63 28.24 24.18
CA ASN A 8 13.35 28.68 24.73
C ASN A 8 12.16 28.06 23.99
N GLY A 9 12.30 27.80 22.68
CA GLY A 9 11.30 27.12 21.88
C GLY A 9 11.03 25.68 22.34
N SER A 10 12.04 24.98 22.89
CA SER A 10 11.88 23.59 23.35
C SER A 10 10.97 23.47 24.57
N LEU A 11 10.93 24.46 25.47
CA LEU A 11 9.98 24.48 26.57
C LEU A 11 8.54 24.59 26.05
N GLY A 12 8.31 25.49 25.09
CA GLY A 12 7.02 25.63 24.42
C GLY A 12 6.56 24.33 23.75
N LEU A 13 7.47 23.64 23.06
CA LEU A 13 7.22 22.33 22.48
C LEU A 13 6.86 21.29 23.55
N GLY A 14 7.62 21.23 24.65
CA GLY A 14 7.36 20.31 25.76
C GLY A 14 5.96 20.49 26.35
N LEU A 15 5.58 21.73 26.66
CA LEU A 15 4.25 22.07 27.20
C LEU A 15 3.13 21.77 26.19
N MET A 16 3.34 22.04 24.91
CA MET A 16 2.39 21.71 23.84
C MET A 16 2.14 20.20 23.77
N LEU A 17 3.19 19.37 23.83
CA LEU A 17 3.05 17.91 23.81
C LEU A 17 2.30 17.38 25.03
N VAL A 18 2.54 17.95 26.22
CA VAL A 18 1.77 17.61 27.43
C VAL A 18 0.29 17.96 27.24
N GLY A 19 -0.02 19.15 26.72
CA GLY A 19 -1.40 19.59 26.48
C GLY A 19 -2.14 18.69 25.48
N LEU A 20 -1.50 18.36 24.35
CA LEU A 20 -2.05 17.43 23.37
C LEU A 20 -2.25 16.04 23.97
N GLY A 21 -1.28 15.56 24.74
CA GLY A 21 -1.32 14.23 25.36
C GLY A 21 -2.40 14.11 26.43
N LEU A 22 -2.61 15.15 27.25
CA LEU A 22 -3.72 15.22 28.21
C LEU A 22 -5.07 15.21 27.51
N ASN A 23 -5.23 16.00 26.44
CA ASN A 23 -6.47 16.02 25.67
C ASN A 23 -6.76 14.64 25.04
N ALA A 24 -5.76 13.99 24.45
CA ALA A 24 -5.88 12.64 23.88
C ALA A 24 -6.19 11.56 24.93
N THR A 25 -5.64 11.67 26.14
CA THR A 25 -5.84 10.66 27.20
C THR A 25 -7.21 10.79 27.85
N LEU A 26 -7.63 12.03 28.15
CA LEU A 26 -8.87 12.32 28.88
C LEU A 26 -10.09 12.39 27.96
N ARG A 27 -9.92 12.88 26.73
CA ARG A 27 -10.99 13.10 25.75
C ARG A 27 -10.60 12.54 24.36
N PRO A 28 -10.35 11.22 24.25
CA PRO A 28 -9.87 10.62 23.00
C PRO A 28 -10.85 10.78 21.83
N ASN A 29 -12.17 10.76 22.08
CA ASN A 29 -13.17 11.00 21.04
C ASN A 29 -13.05 12.41 20.46
N ASP A 30 -13.09 13.44 21.32
CA ASP A 30 -12.98 14.84 20.92
C ASP A 30 -11.63 15.10 20.24
N HIS A 31 -10.56 14.46 20.71
CA HIS A 31 -9.23 14.57 20.11
C HIS A 31 -9.21 14.00 18.70
N LEU A 32 -9.74 12.79 18.49
CA LEU A 32 -9.84 12.16 17.17
C LEU A 32 -10.72 12.99 16.22
N GLN A 33 -11.85 13.50 16.70
CA GLN A 33 -12.74 14.35 15.91
C GLN A 33 -12.09 15.66 15.49
N ARG A 34 -11.32 16.32 16.38
CA ARG A 34 -10.57 17.55 16.03
C ARG A 34 -9.43 17.30 15.05
N LEU A 35 -8.88 16.09 15.04
CA LEU A 35 -7.92 15.64 14.04
C LEU A 35 -8.60 15.06 12.79
N GLU A 36 -9.93 15.13 12.73
CA GLU A 36 -10.76 14.65 11.62
C GLU A 36 -10.50 13.16 11.28
N PHE A 37 -10.11 12.37 12.30
CA PHE A 37 -10.01 10.93 12.17
C PHE A 37 -11.38 10.28 12.38
N PRO A 38 -11.87 9.45 11.43
CA PRO A 38 -13.15 8.79 11.57
C PRO A 38 -13.10 7.79 12.72
N ILE A 39 -14.05 7.91 13.66
CA ILE A 39 -14.19 6.96 14.76
C ILE A 39 -14.99 5.76 14.23
N PRO A 40 -14.45 4.52 14.29
CA PRO A 40 -15.16 3.35 13.82
C PRO A 40 -16.53 3.18 14.49
N THR A 41 -17.53 2.74 13.72
CA THR A 41 -18.87 2.41 14.21
C THR A 41 -18.91 1.04 14.89
N GLU A 42 -18.04 0.11 14.46
CA GLU A 42 -17.90 -1.23 15.01
C GLU A 42 -17.33 -1.16 16.46
N PRO A 43 -17.97 -1.78 17.47
CA PRO A 43 -17.62 -1.59 18.88
C PRO A 43 -16.18 -1.98 19.24
N LEU A 44 -15.64 -3.05 18.64
CA LEU A 44 -14.29 -3.54 18.92
C LEU A 44 -13.24 -2.60 18.33
N ALA A 45 -13.38 -2.23 17.05
CA ALA A 45 -12.53 -1.25 16.38
C ALA A 45 -12.57 0.11 17.06
N LYS A 46 -13.74 0.54 17.55
CA LYS A 46 -13.87 1.77 18.34
C LYS A 46 -13.07 1.68 19.64
N LYS A 47 -13.22 0.59 20.40
CA LYS A 47 -12.47 0.39 21.65
C LYS A 47 -10.96 0.36 21.40
N PHE A 48 -10.52 -0.27 20.31
CA PHE A 48 -9.12 -0.34 19.91
C PHE A 48 -8.56 1.03 19.52
N SER A 49 -9.27 1.79 18.66
CA SER A 49 -8.89 3.14 18.25
C SER A 49 -8.74 4.09 19.45
N LEU A 50 -9.68 4.03 20.41
CA LEU A 50 -9.60 4.83 21.63
C LEU A 50 -8.45 4.41 22.56
N ALA A 51 -8.13 3.11 22.62
CA ALA A 51 -6.97 2.64 23.37
C ALA A 51 -5.65 3.14 22.77
N LEU A 52 -5.51 3.10 21.44
CA LEU A 52 -4.35 3.66 20.75
C LEU A 52 -4.21 5.17 20.97
N MET A 53 -5.31 5.90 20.92
CA MET A 53 -5.30 7.35 21.17
C MET A 53 -4.85 7.67 22.60
N LYS A 54 -5.25 6.88 23.60
CA LYS A 54 -4.78 7.01 24.99
C LYS A 54 -3.30 6.68 25.13
N LEU A 55 -2.80 5.64 24.46
CA LEU A 55 -1.37 5.31 24.44
C LEU A 55 -0.52 6.42 23.82
N TRP A 56 -0.97 6.96 22.69
CA TRP A 56 -0.38 8.15 22.08
C TRP A 56 -0.40 9.34 23.06
N GLY A 57 -1.51 9.54 23.77
CA GLY A 57 -1.65 10.60 24.77
C GLY A 57 -0.63 10.49 25.90
N ILE A 58 -0.53 9.32 26.53
CA ILE A 58 0.43 9.03 27.61
C ILE A 58 1.86 9.28 27.13
N ARG A 59 2.22 8.79 25.94
CA ARG A 59 3.55 9.00 25.38
C ARG A 59 3.89 10.48 25.22
N ASN A 60 2.99 11.29 24.65
CA ASN A 60 3.25 12.73 24.47
C ASN A 60 3.36 13.47 25.82
N ILE A 61 2.62 13.04 26.84
CA ILE A 61 2.81 13.55 28.22
C ILE A 61 4.22 13.23 28.70
N THR A 62 4.64 11.95 28.61
CA THR A 62 5.98 11.53 29.06
C THR A 62 7.09 12.28 28.35
N VAL A 63 7.02 12.40 27.02
CA VAL A 63 8.02 13.11 26.22
C VAL A 63 8.03 14.60 26.54
N GLY A 64 6.86 15.24 26.63
CA GLY A 64 6.75 16.66 26.94
C GLY A 64 7.26 17.01 28.35
N VAL A 65 7.01 16.15 29.35
CA VAL A 65 7.58 16.28 30.69
C VAL A 65 9.09 16.11 30.66
N LEU A 66 9.62 15.10 29.96
CA LEU A 66 11.07 14.90 29.83
C LEU A 66 11.76 16.10 29.17
N ILE A 67 11.21 16.65 28.09
CA ILE A 67 11.73 17.86 27.45
C ILE A 67 11.72 19.04 28.44
N SER A 68 10.65 19.19 29.22
CA SER A 68 10.53 20.25 30.22
C SER A 68 11.57 20.10 31.34
N ILE A 69 11.84 18.87 31.80
CA ILE A 69 12.88 18.58 32.80
C ILE A 69 14.27 18.86 32.22
N ILE A 70 14.56 18.40 31.00
CA ILE A 70 15.86 18.65 30.34
C ILE A 70 16.06 20.15 30.15
N TRP A 71 15.01 20.89 29.83
CA TRP A 71 15.07 22.35 29.72
C TRP A 71 15.50 23.02 31.03
N THR A 72 15.04 22.54 32.19
CA THR A 72 15.48 23.10 33.49
C THR A 72 16.96 22.88 33.82
N THR A 73 17.64 21.97 33.11
CA THR A 73 19.08 21.70 33.35
C THR A 73 20.00 22.74 32.72
N GLY A 74 19.53 23.49 31.71
CA GLY A 74 20.39 24.40 30.94
C GLY A 74 21.38 23.70 29.99
N ASP A 75 21.39 22.36 29.90
CA ASP A 75 22.31 21.61 29.04
C ASP A 75 21.79 21.54 27.60
N GLU A 76 22.40 22.35 26.72
CA GLU A 76 22.04 22.42 25.31
C GLU A 76 22.38 21.13 24.52
N ASN A 77 23.43 20.41 24.91
CA ASN A 77 23.81 19.17 24.23
C ASN A 77 22.80 18.06 24.56
N LEU A 78 22.35 18.01 25.81
CA LEU A 78 21.29 17.09 26.22
C LEU A 78 19.95 17.46 25.55
N MET A 79 19.64 18.76 25.46
CA MET A 79 18.44 19.24 24.77
C MET A 79 18.45 18.89 23.27
N ALA A 80 19.57 19.10 22.57
CA ALA A 80 19.70 18.76 21.15
C ALA A 80 19.49 17.26 20.89
N LYS A 81 20.02 16.39 21.77
CA LYS A 81 19.79 14.93 21.72
C LYS A 81 18.32 14.58 21.94
N ALA A 82 17.67 15.22 22.92
CA ALA A 82 16.25 15.00 23.21
C ALA A 82 15.33 15.43 22.05
N LEU A 83 15.61 16.58 21.44
CA LEU A 83 14.87 17.05 20.26
C LEU A 83 15.09 16.15 19.05
N SER A 84 16.33 15.69 18.82
CA SER A 84 16.65 14.75 17.74
C SER A 84 15.90 13.42 17.91
N ALA A 85 15.84 12.88 19.13
CA ALA A 85 15.06 11.69 19.44
C ALA A 85 13.55 11.92 19.23
N THR A 86 13.04 13.10 19.58
CA THR A 86 11.63 13.48 19.41
C THR A 86 11.23 13.56 17.94
N LEU A 87 12.11 14.07 17.07
CA LEU A 87 11.89 14.12 15.62
C LEU A 87 11.82 12.73 14.96
N ALA A 88 12.43 11.71 15.56
CA ALA A 88 12.34 10.33 15.08
C ALA A 88 11.01 9.65 15.48
N MET A 89 10.28 10.17 16.48
CA MET A 89 9.08 9.54 17.02
C MET A 89 7.91 9.45 16.02
N PRO A 90 7.58 10.48 15.22
CA PRO A 90 6.53 10.37 14.19
C PRO A 90 6.79 9.25 13.18
N ILE A 91 8.07 8.98 12.87
CA ILE A 91 8.48 7.90 11.96
C ILE A 91 8.24 6.54 12.63
N THR A 92 8.54 6.41 13.92
CA THR A 92 8.27 5.17 14.68
C THR A 92 6.77 4.96 14.92
N ASP A 93 5.99 6.02 15.09
CA ASP A 93 4.54 5.96 15.24
C ASP A 93 3.86 5.42 13.98
N GLY A 94 4.32 5.87 12.80
CA GLY A 94 3.87 5.34 11.52
C GLY A 94 4.19 3.85 11.35
N ASN A 95 5.33 3.39 11.89
CA ASN A 95 5.75 1.99 11.83
C ASN A 95 5.06 1.08 12.86
N LEU A 96 4.77 1.58 14.06
CA LEU A 96 4.06 0.80 15.09
C LEU A 96 2.61 0.53 14.68
N ASN A 97 1.96 1.49 14.00
CA ASN A 97 0.61 1.31 13.48
C ASN A 97 0.54 0.22 12.40
N MET A 98 1.59 0.08 11.57
CA MET A 98 1.71 -1.05 10.61
C MET A 98 1.88 -2.40 11.31
N ARG A 99 2.68 -2.47 12.39
CA ARG A 99 2.94 -3.73 13.11
C ARG A 99 1.80 -4.15 14.05
N LEU A 100 1.05 -3.20 14.61
CA LEU A 100 -0.15 -3.50 15.39
C LEU A 100 -1.29 -3.99 14.50
N LEU A 101 -1.45 -3.41 13.30
CA LEU A 101 -2.40 -3.93 12.31
C LEU A 101 -1.97 -5.28 11.72
N SER A 102 -0.66 -5.58 11.64
CA SER A 102 -0.19 -6.90 11.20
C SER A 102 -0.34 -8.00 12.26
N ASN A 103 -0.36 -7.65 13.56
CA ASN A 103 -0.36 -8.62 14.65
C ASN A 103 -1.72 -8.78 15.38
N PHE A 104 -2.75 -8.01 15.04
CA PHE A 104 -4.09 -8.14 15.64
C PHE A 104 -5.03 -9.13 14.92
N CYS A 105 -4.53 -9.88 13.94
CA CYS A 105 -5.30 -10.91 13.24
C CYS A 105 -4.97 -12.34 13.72
N LEU A 106 -4.88 -12.54 15.05
CA LEU A 106 -4.89 -13.86 15.69
C LEU A 106 -6.04 -13.89 16.71
N PRO A 107 -7.05 -14.78 16.56
CA PRO A 107 -8.26 -14.76 17.37
C PRO A 107 -8.07 -15.55 18.69
N ALA A 108 -8.67 -15.06 19.78
CA ALA A 108 -8.82 -15.82 21.03
C ALA A 108 -10.29 -15.79 21.52
N LEU A 109 -11.01 -16.84 21.10
CA LEU A 109 -12.10 -17.62 21.71
C LEU A 109 -13.29 -17.01 22.49
N ALA A 110 -14.47 -17.30 21.93
CA ALA A 110 -15.62 -18.06 22.48
C ALA A 110 -16.58 -17.44 23.52
N VAL A 111 -17.85 -17.23 23.11
CA VAL A 111 -19.06 -17.74 23.80
C VAL A 111 -20.11 -18.14 22.75
N ALA A 112 -20.82 -19.23 23.05
CA ALA A 112 -21.68 -20.05 22.20
C ALA A 112 -22.98 -19.40 21.66
N GLY A 113 -23.40 -19.85 20.48
CA GLY A 113 -24.73 -19.66 19.88
C GLY A 113 -24.78 -20.36 18.52
N SER A 114 -25.61 -21.40 18.40
CA SER A 114 -25.52 -22.47 17.41
C SER A 114 -25.90 -22.13 15.96
N PHE A 115 -25.35 -22.95 15.04
CA PHE A 115 -25.79 -23.29 13.67
C PHE A 115 -25.37 -22.38 12.49
N VAL A 116 -24.11 -22.51 12.05
CA VAL A 116 -23.70 -23.15 10.77
C VAL A 116 -22.28 -23.64 11.01
N THR A 117 -22.00 -24.92 10.81
CA THR A 117 -20.65 -25.47 10.99
C THR A 117 -19.70 -24.87 9.94
N PRO A 118 -18.67 -24.08 10.33
CA PRO A 118 -17.54 -23.87 9.45
C PRO A 118 -16.86 -25.23 9.34
N ARG A 119 -16.68 -25.76 8.13
CA ARG A 119 -15.74 -26.86 7.93
C ARG A 119 -14.42 -26.44 8.59
N HIS A 120 -13.90 -27.29 9.47
CA HIS A 120 -12.57 -27.14 10.04
C HIS A 120 -11.60 -26.70 8.94
N ALA A 121 -11.02 -25.50 9.08
CA ALA A 121 -9.80 -25.15 8.36
C ALA A 121 -8.66 -25.94 9.01
N GLU A 122 -8.64 -27.24 8.71
CA GLU A 122 -7.59 -28.17 9.07
C GLU A 122 -6.36 -27.81 8.24
N ASP A 123 -5.30 -27.29 8.87
CA ASP A 123 -3.92 -27.17 8.36
C ASP A 123 -3.77 -26.96 6.83
N GLN A 124 -4.51 -26.03 6.23
CA GLN A 124 -4.41 -25.77 4.79
C GLN A 124 -3.20 -24.87 4.51
N CYS A 125 -2.05 -25.47 4.20
CA CYS A 125 -0.92 -24.79 3.58
C CYS A 125 -1.45 -23.92 2.43
N ARG A 126 -1.11 -22.61 2.45
CA ARG A 126 -1.38 -21.74 1.31
C ARG A 126 -0.57 -22.27 0.14
N GLY A 127 -1.22 -22.75 -0.91
CA GLY A 127 -0.61 -23.58 -1.93
C GLY A 127 0.74 -23.05 -2.40
N THR A 128 1.82 -23.81 -2.20
CA THR A 128 3.14 -23.47 -2.74
C THR A 128 3.64 -24.51 -3.74
N ILE A 129 4.46 -24.08 -4.71
CA ILE A 129 4.95 -24.96 -5.77
C ILE A 129 5.62 -26.21 -5.16
N GLY A 130 5.13 -27.39 -5.54
CA GLY A 130 5.68 -28.68 -5.11
C GLY A 130 4.98 -29.30 -3.89
N GLU A 131 4.09 -28.57 -3.22
CA GLU A 131 3.21 -29.13 -2.19
C GLU A 131 1.98 -29.78 -2.81
N SER A 132 1.37 -30.72 -2.09
CA SER A 132 0.14 -31.40 -2.51
C SER A 132 -1.05 -30.45 -2.70
N CYS A 133 -1.03 -29.30 -2.04
CA CYS A 133 -2.05 -28.25 -2.16
C CYS A 133 -1.85 -27.32 -3.37
N TRP A 134 -0.76 -27.46 -4.14
CA TRP A 134 -0.59 -26.69 -5.38
C TRP A 134 -1.45 -27.26 -6.50
N PRO A 135 -2.19 -26.43 -7.27
CA PRO A 135 -3.02 -26.95 -8.34
C PRO A 135 -2.21 -27.64 -9.43
N SER A 136 -2.80 -28.71 -9.97
CA SER A 136 -2.23 -29.46 -11.09
C SER A 136 -2.19 -28.60 -12.37
N THR A 137 -1.35 -28.99 -13.34
CA THR A 137 -1.31 -28.35 -14.67
C THR A 137 -2.68 -28.34 -15.34
N LYS A 138 -3.49 -29.39 -15.15
CA LYS A 138 -4.86 -29.45 -15.68
C LYS A 138 -5.76 -28.38 -15.04
N THR A 139 -5.64 -28.20 -13.73
CA THR A 139 -6.40 -27.17 -12.97
C THR A 139 -6.03 -25.75 -13.43
N TRP A 140 -4.73 -25.47 -13.63
CA TRP A 140 -4.28 -24.22 -14.23
C TRP A 140 -4.78 -24.04 -15.67
N GLY A 141 -4.85 -25.13 -16.45
CA GLY A 141 -5.44 -25.11 -17.80
C GLY A 141 -6.92 -24.77 -17.82
N SER A 142 -7.68 -25.19 -16.79
CA SER A 142 -9.07 -24.77 -16.62
C SER A 142 -9.18 -23.26 -16.40
N LEU A 143 -8.37 -22.69 -15.48
CA LEU A 143 -8.32 -21.24 -15.30
C LEU A 143 -7.98 -20.52 -16.60
N ASN A 144 -6.95 -21.00 -17.32
CA ASN A 144 -6.56 -20.40 -18.59
C ASN A 144 -7.71 -20.36 -19.61
N SER A 145 -8.56 -21.40 -19.62
CA SER A 145 -9.75 -21.44 -20.49
C SER A 145 -10.81 -20.46 -20.02
N THR A 146 -11.01 -20.32 -18.71
CA THR A 146 -11.96 -19.36 -18.10
C THR A 146 -11.57 -17.91 -18.36
N VAL A 147 -10.27 -17.60 -18.45
CA VAL A 147 -9.76 -16.26 -18.76
C VAL A 147 -9.37 -16.10 -20.24
N ASP A 148 -10.01 -16.86 -21.14
CA ASP A 148 -9.85 -16.73 -22.59
C ASP A 148 -8.39 -16.77 -23.09
N GLY A 149 -7.54 -17.59 -22.46
CA GLY A 149 -6.13 -17.74 -22.81
C GLY A 149 -5.20 -16.70 -22.18
N HIS A 150 -5.67 -15.84 -21.28
CA HIS A 150 -4.90 -14.77 -20.65
C HIS A 150 -4.08 -15.21 -19.42
N LEU A 151 -3.94 -16.51 -19.16
CA LEU A 151 -3.07 -17.02 -18.11
C LEU A 151 -1.63 -17.20 -18.63
N ILE A 152 -0.71 -16.47 -18.01
CA ILE A 152 0.72 -16.50 -18.32
C ILE A 152 1.45 -17.25 -17.21
N ARG A 153 2.24 -18.25 -17.57
CA ARG A 153 3.25 -18.77 -16.66
C ARG A 153 4.42 -17.79 -16.63
N TYR A 154 4.65 -17.18 -15.47
CA TYR A 154 5.56 -16.05 -15.37
C TYR A 154 7.01 -16.48 -15.56
N ILE A 155 7.67 -15.85 -16.54
CA ILE A 155 9.10 -15.95 -16.78
C ILE A 155 9.70 -14.58 -16.48
N PRO A 156 10.64 -14.45 -15.52
CA PRO A 156 11.27 -13.18 -15.23
C PRO A 156 11.94 -12.60 -16.48
N PRO A 157 11.84 -11.28 -16.75
CA PRO A 157 12.51 -10.68 -17.90
C PRO A 157 14.02 -10.96 -17.97
N GLY A 158 14.68 -11.08 -16.79
CA GLY A 158 16.09 -11.46 -16.69
C GLY A 158 16.42 -12.91 -17.04
N ALA A 159 15.42 -13.78 -17.31
CA ALA A 159 15.66 -15.18 -17.62
C ALA A 159 16.50 -15.37 -18.92
N ILE A 160 16.43 -14.42 -19.84
CA ILE A 160 17.20 -14.43 -21.09
C ILE A 160 18.72 -14.32 -20.87
N CYS A 161 19.16 -13.90 -19.68
CA CYS A 161 20.56 -13.68 -19.36
C CYS A 161 21.23 -14.92 -18.74
N TYR A 162 20.46 -15.96 -18.41
CA TYR A 162 20.94 -17.16 -17.74
C TYR A 162 21.10 -18.31 -18.73
N LYS A 163 22.35 -18.73 -18.99
CA LYS A 163 22.68 -19.87 -19.88
C LYS A 163 21.93 -21.17 -19.53
N SER A 164 21.58 -21.37 -18.27
CA SER A 164 20.84 -22.53 -17.78
C SER A 164 19.34 -22.48 -18.05
N HIS A 165 18.79 -21.33 -18.45
CA HIS A 165 17.36 -21.16 -18.68
C HIS A 165 17.01 -21.35 -20.17
N PRO A 166 15.87 -22.00 -20.51
CA PRO A 166 15.46 -22.21 -21.91
C PRO A 166 15.31 -20.94 -22.75
N SER A 167 15.02 -19.80 -22.10
CA SER A 167 14.88 -18.49 -22.76
C SER A 167 16.21 -17.77 -23.01
N TYR A 168 17.35 -18.38 -22.69
CA TYR A 168 18.67 -17.77 -22.87
C TYR A 168 18.87 -17.28 -24.30
N ASN A 169 19.13 -15.98 -24.45
CA ASN A 169 19.46 -15.40 -25.74
C ASN A 169 20.36 -14.16 -25.56
N PRO A 170 21.68 -14.27 -25.87
CA PRO A 170 22.63 -13.19 -25.67
C PRO A 170 22.37 -11.98 -26.56
N SER A 171 21.73 -12.16 -27.72
CA SER A 171 21.42 -11.07 -28.64
C SER A 171 20.32 -10.14 -28.13
N THR A 172 19.47 -10.63 -27.22
CA THR A 172 18.31 -9.90 -26.68
C THR A 172 18.56 -9.36 -25.27
N HIS A 173 19.77 -9.44 -24.71
CA HIS A 173 20.06 -8.95 -23.35
C HIS A 173 19.61 -7.50 -23.12
N ARG A 174 19.75 -6.63 -24.12
CA ARG A 174 19.30 -5.23 -24.05
C ARG A 174 17.78 -5.09 -23.86
N MET A 175 16.99 -6.08 -24.28
CA MET A 175 15.53 -6.06 -24.13
C MET A 175 15.07 -6.30 -22.70
N ALA A 176 15.88 -6.95 -21.85
CA ALA A 176 15.57 -7.09 -20.43
C ALA A 176 15.81 -5.80 -19.63
N ASN A 177 16.32 -4.73 -20.27
CA ASN A 177 16.74 -3.50 -19.60
C ASN A 177 17.62 -3.82 -18.37
N ALA A 178 17.23 -3.34 -17.19
CA ALA A 178 17.91 -3.67 -15.94
C ALA A 178 17.87 -5.17 -15.59
N GLY A 179 16.92 -5.96 -16.10
CA GLY A 179 16.78 -7.39 -15.81
C GLY A 179 18.01 -8.25 -16.15
N CYS A 180 18.82 -7.84 -17.14
CA CYS A 180 20.15 -8.42 -17.42
C CYS A 180 21.31 -7.67 -16.77
N THR A 181 21.06 -6.50 -16.20
CA THR A 181 21.97 -5.84 -15.26
C THR A 181 21.85 -6.59 -13.96
N PRO A 182 22.45 -7.80 -13.99
CA PRO A 182 23.59 -7.96 -13.13
C PRO A 182 24.70 -8.90 -13.61
N VAL A 183 24.57 -9.43 -14.81
CA VAL A 183 25.45 -10.51 -15.28
C VAL A 183 26.68 -9.91 -15.96
N TYR A 184 27.48 -9.15 -15.21
CA TYR A 184 28.92 -9.08 -15.50
C TYR A 184 29.57 -10.38 -14.99
N GLU A 185 30.79 -10.71 -15.44
CA GLU A 185 31.56 -11.91 -15.05
C GLU A 185 31.73 -12.11 -13.52
N ASN A 186 31.27 -11.15 -12.72
CA ASN A 186 31.32 -11.04 -11.26
C ASN A 186 29.98 -10.62 -10.58
N GLY A 187 28.83 -10.65 -11.28
CA GLY A 187 27.58 -11.20 -10.74
C GLY A 187 26.55 -10.39 -9.94
N ALA A 188 26.40 -9.05 -9.97
CA ALA A 188 25.56 -8.31 -9.00
C ALA A 188 24.12 -7.92 -9.41
N SER A 189 23.02 -8.64 -8.99
CA SER A 189 21.55 -8.47 -9.33
C SER A 189 21.03 -7.01 -9.48
N ILE A 190 19.86 -6.73 -10.08
CA ILE A 190 19.24 -5.37 -9.99
C ILE A 190 19.06 -4.90 -8.53
N TYR A 191 19.15 -5.83 -7.58
CA TYR A 191 19.15 -5.63 -6.13
C TYR A 191 20.55 -5.71 -5.50
N GLY A 192 21.63 -5.67 -6.30
CA GLY A 192 23.03 -5.71 -5.86
C GLY A 192 23.58 -7.09 -5.48
N ASP A 193 22.90 -8.19 -5.83
CA ASP A 193 23.29 -9.53 -5.37
C ASP A 193 24.38 -10.16 -6.24
N VAL A 194 25.64 -10.11 -5.78
CA VAL A 194 26.86 -10.60 -6.46
C VAL A 194 26.89 -12.11 -6.77
N LYS A 195 25.95 -12.89 -6.22
CA LYS A 195 25.85 -14.35 -6.44
C LYS A 195 24.67 -14.74 -7.33
N ALA A 196 24.06 -13.77 -8.01
CA ALA A 196 22.90 -14.04 -8.85
C ALA A 196 23.22 -15.00 -10.01
N GLY A 197 24.41 -14.89 -10.61
CA GLY A 197 24.85 -15.78 -11.70
C GLY A 197 24.96 -17.24 -11.27
N GLU A 198 25.54 -17.50 -10.09
CA GLU A 198 25.73 -18.86 -9.54
C GLU A 198 24.41 -19.55 -9.18
N ARG A 199 23.45 -18.80 -8.63
CA ARG A 199 22.15 -19.35 -8.21
C ARG A 199 21.19 -19.66 -9.36
N GLY A 200 21.51 -19.21 -10.57
CA GLY A 200 20.66 -19.39 -11.74
C GLY A 200 19.37 -18.55 -11.71
N CYS A 201 18.49 -18.80 -12.69
CA CYS A 201 17.22 -18.09 -12.81
C CYS A 201 16.14 -18.75 -11.95
N SER A 202 15.47 -17.97 -11.10
CA SER A 202 14.28 -18.39 -10.37
C SER A 202 13.29 -17.23 -10.23
N ASN A 203 12.01 -17.53 -9.99
CA ASN A 203 11.01 -16.47 -9.79
C ASN A 203 11.22 -15.73 -8.46
N GLY A 204 11.85 -16.35 -7.45
CA GLY A 204 12.18 -15.70 -6.18
C GLY A 204 10.92 -15.13 -5.51
N VAL A 205 10.80 -13.81 -5.44
CA VAL A 205 9.64 -13.10 -4.89
C VAL A 205 8.54 -12.82 -5.91
N LEU A 206 8.75 -13.15 -7.18
CA LEU A 206 7.83 -12.91 -8.28
C LEU A 206 6.75 -14.01 -8.35
N PRO A 207 5.55 -13.71 -8.89
CA PRO A 207 4.48 -14.68 -9.03
C PRO A 207 4.89 -15.87 -9.92
N THR A 208 4.14 -16.97 -9.80
CA THR A 208 4.30 -18.15 -10.66
C THR A 208 3.41 -18.07 -11.88
N TYR A 209 2.18 -17.61 -11.69
CA TYR A 209 1.21 -17.36 -12.75
C TYR A 209 0.73 -15.92 -12.69
N VAL A 210 0.42 -15.37 -13.85
CA VAL A 210 -0.14 -14.03 -14.01
C VAL A 210 -1.35 -14.13 -14.93
N VAL A 211 -2.50 -13.64 -14.49
CA VAL A 211 -3.64 -13.38 -15.39
C VAL A 211 -3.45 -11.98 -15.95
N ASN A 212 -3.34 -11.86 -17.28
CA ASN A 212 -3.42 -10.57 -17.94
C ASN A 212 -4.90 -10.13 -18.00
N ALA A 213 -5.32 -9.30 -17.05
CA ALA A 213 -6.71 -8.91 -16.93
C ALA A 213 -7.02 -7.73 -17.85
N THR A 214 -7.92 -7.97 -18.82
CA THR A 214 -8.44 -6.98 -19.77
C THR A 214 -9.94 -6.72 -19.56
N THR A 215 -10.59 -7.55 -18.76
CA THR A 215 -12.01 -7.46 -18.40
C THR A 215 -12.20 -7.69 -16.89
N VAL A 216 -13.38 -7.34 -16.37
CA VAL A 216 -13.74 -7.59 -14.97
C VAL A 216 -13.83 -9.10 -14.72
N GLU A 217 -14.30 -9.86 -15.69
CA GLU A 217 -14.45 -11.31 -15.63
C GLU A 217 -13.09 -12.01 -15.42
N HIS A 218 -12.01 -11.52 -16.04
CA HIS A 218 -10.67 -12.07 -15.79
C HIS A 218 -10.22 -11.86 -14.34
N VAL A 219 -10.52 -10.69 -13.75
CA VAL A 219 -10.17 -10.39 -12.36
C VAL A 219 -10.99 -11.25 -11.41
N THR A 220 -12.29 -11.38 -11.66
CA THR A 220 -13.20 -12.22 -10.88
C THR A 220 -12.77 -13.69 -10.91
N ALA A 221 -12.50 -14.24 -12.09
CA ALA A 221 -12.03 -15.62 -12.23
C ALA A 221 -10.71 -15.87 -11.50
N ALA A 222 -9.76 -14.92 -11.54
CA ALA A 222 -8.51 -15.03 -10.80
C ALA A 222 -8.71 -15.01 -9.27
N LEU A 223 -9.64 -14.18 -8.78
CA LEU A 223 -9.98 -14.07 -7.36
C LEU A 223 -10.68 -15.35 -6.87
N GLU A 224 -11.68 -15.83 -7.60
CA GLU A 224 -12.39 -17.07 -7.29
C GLU A 224 -11.44 -18.27 -7.27
N PHE A 225 -10.61 -18.42 -8.31
CA PHE A 225 -9.63 -19.50 -8.38
C PHE A 225 -8.63 -19.46 -7.23
N ALA A 226 -8.13 -18.27 -6.87
CA ALA A 226 -7.21 -18.12 -5.75
C ALA A 226 -7.88 -18.48 -4.41
N GLY A 227 -9.16 -18.14 -4.23
CA GLY A 227 -9.95 -18.51 -3.06
C GLY A 227 -10.22 -20.01 -2.98
N GLU A 228 -10.69 -20.61 -4.08
CA GLU A 228 -11.03 -22.04 -4.16
C GLU A 228 -9.83 -22.94 -3.88
N HIS A 229 -8.66 -22.56 -4.38
CA HIS A 229 -7.44 -23.36 -4.26
C HIS A 229 -6.47 -22.85 -3.19
N ASN A 230 -6.89 -21.90 -2.35
CA ASN A 230 -6.08 -21.31 -1.28
C ASN A 230 -4.69 -20.84 -1.76
N ILE A 231 -4.64 -20.17 -2.91
CA ILE A 231 -3.41 -19.62 -3.49
C ILE A 231 -3.27 -18.17 -3.06
N ARG A 232 -2.04 -17.72 -2.85
CA ARG A 232 -1.78 -16.29 -2.64
C ARG A 232 -2.16 -15.51 -3.91
N LEU A 233 -3.10 -14.58 -3.79
CA LEU A 233 -3.38 -13.59 -4.82
C LEU A 233 -2.48 -12.36 -4.64
N VAL A 234 -1.95 -11.85 -5.76
CA VAL A 234 -1.14 -10.61 -5.81
C VAL A 234 -1.73 -9.68 -6.87
N ILE A 235 -2.04 -8.43 -6.50
CA ILE A 235 -2.55 -7.45 -7.46
C ILE A 235 -1.37 -6.59 -7.93
N LYS A 236 -1.21 -6.46 -9.25
CA LYS A 236 -0.17 -5.64 -9.87
C LYS A 236 -0.77 -4.78 -10.98
N ASN A 237 -0.51 -3.48 -10.93
CA ASN A 237 -0.63 -2.61 -12.12
C ASN A 237 0.77 -2.43 -12.74
N THR A 238 1.47 -1.35 -12.41
CA THR A 238 2.71 -0.94 -13.11
C THR A 238 3.98 -1.58 -12.56
N GLY A 239 4.01 -1.92 -11.27
CA GLY A 239 5.24 -2.42 -10.63
C GLY A 239 5.83 -1.50 -9.56
N HIS A 240 5.34 -0.26 -9.45
CA HIS A 240 5.95 0.83 -8.66
C HIS A 240 5.88 0.70 -7.12
N ALA A 241 5.32 -0.38 -6.57
CA ALA A 241 5.25 -0.55 -5.12
C ALA A 241 6.62 -0.96 -4.53
N SER A 242 7.42 0.03 -4.12
CA SER A 242 8.78 -0.14 -3.58
C SER A 242 8.88 -1.07 -2.37
N ASN A 243 7.80 -1.24 -1.62
CA ASN A 243 7.73 -2.15 -0.48
C ASN A 243 7.35 -3.60 -0.85
N GLY A 244 7.25 -3.93 -2.15
CA GLY A 244 7.01 -5.28 -2.64
C GLY A 244 5.58 -5.81 -2.46
N ARG A 245 4.60 -4.94 -2.15
CA ARG A 245 3.18 -5.34 -1.99
C ARG A 245 2.55 -5.96 -3.24
N ASN A 246 3.12 -5.65 -4.40
CA ASN A 246 2.75 -6.16 -5.72
C ASN A 246 3.54 -7.42 -6.13
N LEU A 247 4.29 -8.02 -5.19
CA LEU A 247 5.08 -9.22 -5.39
C LEU A 247 4.56 -10.36 -4.49
N GLY A 248 4.91 -11.59 -4.83
CA GLY A 248 4.66 -12.77 -4.01
C GLY A 248 5.18 -14.04 -4.67
N ASN A 249 6.03 -14.79 -3.96
CA ASN A 249 6.43 -16.13 -4.39
C ASN A 249 5.23 -17.08 -4.39
N SER A 250 5.26 -18.11 -5.24
CA SER A 250 4.24 -19.17 -5.31
C SER A 250 2.81 -18.60 -5.30
N SER A 251 2.58 -17.60 -6.15
CA SER A 251 1.34 -16.83 -6.16
C SER A 251 0.75 -16.73 -7.56
N LEU A 252 -0.54 -16.42 -7.60
CA LEU A 252 -1.26 -15.97 -8.78
C LEU A 252 -1.33 -14.45 -8.74
N SER A 253 -0.82 -13.78 -9.77
CA SER A 253 -0.96 -12.33 -9.90
C SER A 253 -2.10 -11.97 -10.86
N SER A 254 -3.00 -11.08 -10.44
CA SER A 254 -3.90 -10.38 -11.35
C SER A 254 -3.20 -9.11 -11.83
N TRP A 255 -2.86 -9.07 -13.11
CA TRP A 255 -2.16 -7.95 -13.72
C TRP A 255 -3.17 -7.07 -14.44
N THR A 256 -3.45 -5.90 -13.84
CA THR A 256 -4.54 -5.00 -14.26
C THR A 256 -4.10 -3.96 -15.28
N HIS A 257 -2.88 -4.04 -15.80
CA HIS A 257 -2.26 -2.97 -16.59
C HIS A 257 -3.04 -2.63 -17.85
N ASP A 258 -3.66 -3.62 -18.50
CA ASP A 258 -4.38 -3.41 -19.75
C ASP A 258 -5.83 -2.89 -19.54
N LEU A 259 -6.27 -2.66 -18.29
CA LEU A 259 -7.52 -1.96 -17.96
C LEU A 259 -7.34 -0.44 -18.11
N LYS A 260 -7.34 0.04 -19.36
CA LYS A 260 -6.95 1.41 -19.75
C LYS A 260 -8.11 2.39 -20.03
N SER A 261 -9.34 2.07 -19.66
CA SER A 261 -10.49 2.95 -19.93
C SER A 261 -10.37 4.30 -19.22
N ILE A 262 -10.77 5.39 -19.89
CA ILE A 262 -10.87 6.73 -19.30
C ILE A 262 -12.17 7.34 -19.84
N ASP A 263 -13.13 7.60 -18.97
CA ASP A 263 -14.43 8.23 -19.30
C ASP A 263 -14.61 9.50 -18.45
N LEU A 264 -14.67 10.66 -19.09
CA LEU A 264 -14.88 11.95 -18.43
C LEU A 264 -16.37 12.31 -18.50
N ARG A 265 -16.96 12.65 -17.34
CA ARG A 265 -18.34 13.11 -17.23
C ARG A 265 -18.38 14.47 -16.58
N GLU A 266 -19.08 15.40 -17.20
CA GLU A 266 -19.24 16.77 -16.69
C GLU A 266 -20.37 16.87 -15.65
N ASP A 267 -21.33 15.94 -15.69
CA ASP A 267 -22.58 15.96 -14.94
C ASP A 267 -22.65 14.91 -13.84
N PHE A 268 -21.49 14.47 -13.32
CA PHE A 268 -21.43 13.42 -12.32
C PHE A 268 -22.09 13.84 -11.00
N SER A 269 -23.00 13.00 -10.52
CA SER A 269 -23.73 13.21 -9.28
C SER A 269 -23.35 12.15 -8.25
N LEU A 270 -22.93 12.59 -7.07
CA LEU A 270 -22.49 11.70 -5.99
C LEU A 270 -23.67 10.88 -5.46
N THR A 271 -23.48 9.56 -5.39
CA THR A 271 -24.49 8.62 -4.84
C THR A 271 -24.25 8.26 -3.37
N CYS A 272 -23.13 8.75 -2.79
CA CYS A 272 -22.71 8.40 -1.45
C CYS A 272 -23.60 9.03 -0.35
N PRO A 273 -23.64 8.45 0.88
CA PRO A 273 -24.43 8.98 1.99
C PRO A 273 -24.16 10.45 2.35
N ASN A 274 -22.94 10.93 2.09
CA ASN A 274 -22.52 12.32 2.36
C ASN A 274 -22.62 13.21 1.10
N SER A 275 -23.37 12.80 0.09
CA SER A 275 -23.55 13.54 -1.18
C SER A 275 -24.10 14.96 -0.99
N GLN A 276 -24.81 15.21 0.11
CA GLN A 276 -25.36 16.53 0.45
C GLN A 276 -24.30 17.54 0.87
N ASP A 277 -23.10 17.08 1.26
CA ASP A 277 -22.01 17.95 1.76
C ASP A 277 -21.14 18.51 0.63
N ALA A 278 -21.41 18.16 -0.64
CA ALA A 278 -20.62 18.56 -1.80
C ALA A 278 -21.49 19.11 -2.94
N PRO A 279 -21.04 20.16 -3.65
CA PRO A 279 -21.71 20.65 -4.85
C PRO A 279 -21.83 19.56 -5.92
N SER A 280 -23.03 19.42 -6.49
CA SER A 280 -23.38 18.47 -7.55
C SER A 280 -24.34 19.15 -8.55
N PRO A 281 -24.26 18.87 -9.87
CA PRO A 281 -23.31 17.97 -10.52
C PRO A 281 -21.89 18.54 -10.63
N ARG A 282 -20.90 17.68 -10.85
CA ARG A 282 -19.50 18.05 -11.00
C ARG A 282 -18.82 17.22 -12.08
N MET A 283 -17.70 17.74 -12.58
CA MET A 283 -16.83 16.95 -13.45
C MET A 283 -16.15 15.82 -12.67
N ALA A 284 -16.15 14.62 -13.24
CA ALA A 284 -15.48 13.43 -12.70
C ALA A 284 -14.99 12.53 -13.84
N ALA A 285 -13.89 11.82 -13.62
CA ALA A 285 -13.37 10.83 -14.57
C ALA A 285 -13.44 9.42 -13.96
N THR A 286 -14.01 8.48 -14.69
CA THR A 286 -13.89 7.04 -14.41
C THR A 286 -12.64 6.54 -15.12
N VAL A 287 -11.68 6.02 -14.35
CA VAL A 287 -10.40 5.53 -14.87
C VAL A 287 -10.24 4.04 -14.58
N GLY A 288 -9.77 3.28 -15.56
CA GLY A 288 -9.46 1.88 -15.43
C GLY A 288 -8.27 1.65 -14.50
N ALA A 289 -8.24 0.49 -13.84
CA ALA A 289 -7.23 0.15 -12.84
C ALA A 289 -5.79 0.12 -13.38
N GLY A 290 -5.62 0.02 -14.70
CA GLY A 290 -4.34 -0.02 -15.41
C GLY A 290 -3.81 1.33 -15.87
N VAL A 291 -4.64 2.39 -15.81
CA VAL A 291 -4.27 3.73 -16.29
C VAL A 291 -3.06 4.27 -15.52
N GLN A 292 -2.11 4.81 -16.27
CA GLN A 292 -0.93 5.50 -15.77
C GLN A 292 -1.15 7.02 -15.79
N ASP A 293 -0.43 7.75 -14.94
CA ASP A 293 -0.57 9.20 -14.80
C ASP A 293 -0.43 9.94 -16.14
N GLY A 294 0.54 9.55 -16.97
CA GLY A 294 0.75 10.17 -18.29
C GLY A 294 -0.43 10.00 -19.24
N GLU A 295 -1.02 8.79 -19.28
CA GLU A 295 -2.19 8.48 -20.11
C GLU A 295 -3.42 9.29 -19.64
N MET A 296 -3.60 9.39 -18.32
CA MET A 296 -4.67 10.20 -17.73
C MET A 296 -4.52 11.69 -18.05
N PHE A 297 -3.31 12.24 -17.87
CA PHE A 297 -3.05 13.65 -18.15
C PHE A 297 -3.28 13.98 -19.62
N GLU A 298 -2.80 13.15 -20.54
CA GLU A 298 -3.00 13.35 -21.98
C GLU A 298 -4.50 13.30 -22.35
N ALA A 299 -5.23 12.29 -21.88
CA ALA A 299 -6.65 12.11 -22.20
C ALA A 299 -7.55 13.22 -21.65
N LEU A 300 -7.24 13.73 -20.45
CA LEU A 300 -8.04 14.78 -19.81
C LEU A 300 -7.66 16.18 -20.29
N ALA A 301 -6.38 16.44 -20.56
CA ALA A 301 -5.96 17.71 -21.17
C ALA A 301 -6.60 17.91 -22.54
N ALA A 302 -6.76 16.84 -23.34
CA ALA A 302 -7.48 16.88 -24.62
C ALA A 302 -8.96 17.30 -24.49
N GLN A 303 -9.53 17.20 -23.29
CA GLN A 303 -10.90 17.55 -22.97
C GLN A 303 -10.99 18.81 -22.07
N ASN A 304 -9.93 19.63 -22.03
CA ASN A 304 -9.82 20.82 -21.17
C ASN A 304 -10.05 20.53 -19.67
N ALA A 305 -9.75 19.31 -19.23
CA ALA A 305 -9.84 18.90 -17.84
C ALA A 305 -8.44 18.77 -17.23
N LEU A 306 -8.32 19.15 -15.95
CA LEU A 306 -7.11 18.96 -15.15
C LEU A 306 -7.31 17.78 -14.20
N ALA A 307 -6.30 16.93 -14.09
CA ALA A 307 -6.28 15.85 -13.10
C ALA A 307 -5.07 15.94 -12.18
N VAL A 308 -5.25 15.42 -10.97
CA VAL A 308 -4.20 15.30 -9.96
C VAL A 308 -3.67 13.88 -9.98
N GLY A 309 -2.38 13.72 -10.25
CA GLY A 309 -1.68 12.44 -10.21
C GLY A 309 -0.31 12.55 -9.54
N GLY A 310 0.51 11.51 -9.71
CA GLY A 310 1.90 11.51 -9.30
C GLY A 310 2.80 12.39 -10.18
N THR A 311 4.08 12.46 -9.83
CA THR A 311 5.08 13.23 -10.59
C THR A 311 5.72 12.44 -11.73
N SER A 312 5.44 11.15 -11.83
CA SER A 312 6.04 10.24 -12.82
C SER A 312 4.94 9.69 -13.72
N ASN A 313 5.09 9.86 -15.04
CA ASN A 313 4.06 9.51 -16.02
C ASN A 313 3.74 8.01 -16.09
N ASP A 314 4.63 7.16 -15.59
CA ASP A 314 4.51 5.70 -15.63
C ASP A 314 3.95 5.09 -14.34
N VAL A 315 3.62 5.91 -13.34
CA VAL A 315 2.95 5.46 -12.12
C VAL A 315 1.48 5.18 -12.41
N GLY A 316 0.94 4.10 -11.84
CA GLY A 316 -0.47 3.76 -11.99
C GLY A 316 -1.34 4.62 -11.08
N VAL A 317 -2.22 5.44 -11.65
CA VAL A 317 -2.98 6.47 -10.91
C VAL A 317 -3.79 5.86 -9.76
N VAL A 318 -4.45 4.73 -10.01
CA VAL A 318 -5.34 4.06 -9.05
C VAL A 318 -4.56 3.50 -7.85
N GLY A 319 -3.41 2.89 -8.11
CA GLY A 319 -2.52 2.36 -7.05
C GLY A 319 -1.86 3.48 -6.24
N TRP A 320 -1.56 4.61 -6.87
CA TRP A 320 -1.00 5.78 -6.20
C TRP A 320 -2.05 6.47 -5.32
N ALA A 321 -3.26 6.69 -5.84
CA ALA A 321 -4.33 7.40 -5.14
C ALA A 321 -4.78 6.67 -3.86
N THR A 322 -4.70 5.33 -3.84
CA THR A 322 -4.99 4.49 -2.66
C THR A 322 -3.85 4.46 -1.63
N GLY A 323 -2.68 5.00 -1.96
CA GLY A 323 -1.44 4.91 -1.17
C GLY A 323 -1.18 6.03 -0.15
N ARG A 324 -2.04 7.06 -0.06
CA ARG A 324 -1.87 8.34 0.71
C ARG A 324 -0.93 9.32 -0.05
N THR A 325 -1.46 10.42 -0.59
CA THR A 325 -0.84 11.19 -1.72
C THR A 325 0.00 12.43 -1.35
N ILE A 326 1.12 12.65 -2.06
CA ILE A 326 1.85 13.93 -2.26
C ILE A 326 2.05 14.10 -3.78
N GLY A 327 1.67 15.24 -4.38
CA GLY A 327 1.79 15.55 -5.82
C GLY A 327 2.07 17.05 -6.07
N THR A 328 2.59 17.39 -7.25
CA THR A 328 3.16 18.71 -7.61
C THR A 328 2.14 19.85 -7.76
N ASP A 329 0.85 19.55 -7.79
CA ASP A 329 -0.23 20.54 -7.89
C ASP A 329 -1.14 20.51 -6.65
N THR A 330 -0.53 20.50 -5.46
CA THR A 330 -1.25 20.48 -4.17
C THR A 330 -1.61 21.88 -3.65
N THR A 331 -1.34 22.93 -4.42
CA THR A 331 -1.65 24.33 -4.08
C THR A 331 -2.93 24.83 -4.76
N CYS A 332 -4.04 24.19 -4.44
CA CYS A 332 -5.34 24.85 -4.32
C CYS A 332 -5.91 24.45 -2.95
N SER A 333 -5.61 25.25 -1.94
CA SER A 333 -6.18 25.16 -0.58
C SER A 333 -7.69 25.45 -0.66
N CYS A 334 -8.63 24.76 0.00
CA CYS A 334 -8.68 24.07 1.31
C CYS A 334 -9.77 22.96 1.30
N PRO A 335 -9.97 22.19 2.40
CA PRO A 335 -9.02 21.51 3.29
C PRO A 335 -9.15 19.97 3.14
N ILE A 336 -8.13 19.20 3.52
CA ILE A 336 -8.16 17.72 3.56
C ILE A 336 -8.17 17.29 5.03
N PRO A 337 -8.72 16.11 5.38
CA PRO A 337 -7.82 14.96 5.49
C PRO A 337 -8.46 13.61 5.11
N SER A 338 -7.61 12.76 4.55
CA SER A 338 -7.78 11.33 4.33
C SER A 338 -8.76 10.92 3.21
N THR A 339 -8.17 10.48 2.10
CA THR A 339 -8.76 9.65 1.01
C THR A 339 -9.97 10.15 0.24
N ASN A 340 -10.68 11.19 0.67
CA ASN A 340 -11.92 11.66 0.01
C ASN A 340 -11.70 12.75 -1.04
N ARG A 341 -10.80 12.53 -2.00
CA ARG A 341 -10.96 13.15 -3.32
C ARG A 341 -11.74 12.15 -4.17
N ALA A 342 -13.07 12.25 -4.07
CA ALA A 342 -14.11 11.48 -4.77
C ALA A 342 -13.58 10.39 -5.73
N LEU A 343 -13.08 9.29 -5.17
CA LEU A 343 -12.94 8.04 -5.88
C LEU A 343 -14.22 7.27 -5.59
N GLU A 344 -15.19 7.35 -6.50
CA GLU A 344 -16.27 6.38 -6.52
C GLU A 344 -15.73 5.13 -7.21
N TRP A 345 -15.69 4.01 -6.48
CA TRP A 345 -15.36 2.72 -7.06
C TRP A 345 -16.64 2.15 -7.68
N LEU A 346 -16.76 2.28 -8.99
CA LEU A 346 -17.78 1.55 -9.74
C LEU A 346 -17.31 0.09 -9.81
N ALA A 347 -18.07 -0.80 -9.16
CA ALA A 347 -17.88 -2.25 -9.25
C ALA A 347 -18.42 -2.79 -10.59
#